data_AF-A0A023FJC2-F1
#
_entry.id   AF-A0A023FJC2-F1
#
_cell.length_a   1.000
_cell.length_b   1.000
_cell.length_c   1.000
_cell.angle_alpha   90.00
_cell.angle_beta   90.00
_cell.angle_gamma   90.00
#
_symmetry.space_group_name_H-M   'P 1'
#
loop_
_entity.id
_entity.type
_entity.pdbx_description
1 polymer ?
#
loop_
_entity_poly.entity_id
_entity_poly.type
_entity_poly.pdbx_seq_one_letter_code
_entity_poly.pdbx_strand_id
1 'polypeptide(L)'
;MEQDSQSQRDEVTDTGPEKVPQELLQKYILYAREKVHPKLHQMDQDKVARMYSELRRESMATGSVPITVRHIESMIRLAEAHARMHLREHVLEEDVNMAIRVMLESFINTQKYSVMRTMAKTFQRYLCYKKDNNELLLFVLKQLVQEQINFMRSRYGSEPDVVEISEKDLQEKAHQLNITNLTPFFKSDLFKSHHFTHDARRHLVILSF
;
A
#
# COMPACT_ATOMS: atom_id res chain seq x y z
N MET A 1 -35.01 -38.07 -16.77
CA MET A 1 -35.67 -37.08 -15.89
C MET A 1 -35.13 -37.43 -14.51
N GLU A 2 -34.25 -36.69 -13.85
CA GLU A 2 -33.87 -35.26 -13.83
C GLU A 2 -32.33 -35.20 -13.67
N GLN A 3 -31.57 -34.69 -14.64
CA GLN A 3 -31.04 -33.32 -14.73
C GLN A 3 -30.31 -32.77 -13.49
N ASP A 4 -29.01 -32.58 -13.71
CA ASP A 4 -28.01 -31.88 -12.92
C ASP A 4 -28.53 -30.64 -12.19
N SER A 5 -28.40 -30.63 -10.86
CA SER A 5 -28.55 -29.44 -10.03
C SER A 5 -27.18 -28.92 -9.62
N GLN A 6 -26.59 -28.18 -10.56
CA GLN A 6 -25.88 -26.91 -10.37
C GLN A 6 -24.79 -26.85 -9.27
N SER A 7 -23.56 -27.06 -9.73
CA SER A 7 -22.40 -26.26 -9.28
C SER A 7 -22.67 -24.78 -9.55
N GLN A 8 -23.11 -24.03 -8.54
CA GLN A 8 -23.18 -22.58 -8.56
C GLN A 8 -22.67 -22.02 -7.23
N ARG A 9 -21.34 -21.87 -7.13
CA ARG A 9 -20.68 -20.89 -6.25
C ARG A 9 -19.38 -20.47 -6.89
N ASP A 10 -19.47 -19.71 -7.97
CA ASP A 10 -18.39 -18.84 -8.42
C ASP A 10 -19.05 -17.63 -9.10
N GLU A 11 -19.21 -16.56 -8.34
CA GLU A 11 -19.24 -15.19 -8.87
C GLU A 11 -19.04 -14.22 -7.70
N VAL A 12 -17.87 -14.34 -7.05
CA VAL A 12 -17.28 -13.16 -6.42
C VAL A 12 -16.72 -12.37 -7.59
N THR A 13 -17.38 -11.29 -7.99
CA THR A 13 -16.83 -10.33 -8.95
C THR A 13 -15.53 -9.80 -8.36
N ASP A 14 -14.42 -10.41 -8.75
CA ASP A 14 -13.06 -9.99 -8.47
C ASP A 14 -12.86 -8.64 -9.18
N THR A 15 -13.30 -7.56 -8.54
CA THR A 15 -13.03 -6.18 -8.95
C THR A 15 -11.58 -5.79 -8.66
N GLY A 16 -10.66 -6.76 -8.80
CA GLY A 16 -9.22 -6.55 -8.77
C GLY A 16 -8.71 -6.23 -10.18
N PRO A 17 -7.47 -5.73 -10.30
CA PRO A 17 -6.84 -5.52 -11.60
C PRO A 17 -6.84 -6.82 -12.41
N GLU A 18 -7.13 -6.70 -13.72
CA GLU A 18 -7.14 -7.82 -14.67
C GLU A 18 -5.83 -8.64 -14.53
N LYS A 19 -5.97 -9.92 -14.17
CA LYS A 19 -4.82 -10.79 -13.91
C LYS A 19 -4.09 -11.07 -15.20
N VAL A 20 -2.78 -10.85 -15.21
CA VAL A 20 -1.92 -11.14 -16.37
C VAL A 20 -1.97 -12.64 -16.69
N PRO A 21 -2.26 -13.05 -17.93
CA PRO A 21 -2.24 -14.45 -18.33
C PRO A 21 -0.87 -15.11 -18.07
N GLN A 22 -0.89 -16.34 -17.56
CA GLN A 22 0.32 -17.06 -17.12
C GLN A 22 1.36 -17.26 -18.23
N GLU A 23 0.91 -17.49 -19.47
CA GLU A 23 1.80 -17.64 -20.63
C GLU A 23 2.54 -16.33 -20.97
N LEU A 24 1.84 -15.21 -20.88
CA LEU A 24 2.41 -13.89 -21.14
C LEU A 24 3.46 -13.55 -20.08
N LEU A 25 3.16 -13.80 -18.80
CA LEU A 25 4.09 -13.55 -17.70
C LEU A 25 5.40 -14.32 -17.85
N GLN A 26 5.34 -15.60 -18.25
CA GLN A 26 6.54 -16.41 -18.49
C GLN A 26 7.42 -15.84 -19.61
N LYS A 27 6.81 -15.49 -20.75
CA LYS A 27 7.52 -14.88 -21.88
C LYS A 27 8.11 -13.52 -21.49
N TYR A 28 7.38 -12.74 -20.69
CA TYR A 28 7.82 -11.44 -20.19
C TYR A 28 9.05 -11.56 -19.30
N ILE A 29 9.04 -12.46 -18.31
CA ILE A 29 10.18 -12.68 -17.41
C ILE A 29 11.40 -13.14 -18.19
N LEU A 30 11.23 -14.05 -19.15
CA LEU A 30 12.33 -14.54 -19.99
C LEU A 30 12.95 -13.39 -20.81
N TYR A 31 12.11 -12.62 -21.49
CA TYR A 31 12.56 -11.46 -22.27
C TYR A 31 13.30 -10.43 -21.40
N ALA A 32 12.70 -10.05 -20.27
CA ALA A 32 13.29 -9.08 -19.35
C ALA A 32 14.64 -9.55 -18.80
N ARG A 33 14.80 -10.85 -18.54
CA ARG A 33 16.06 -11.43 -18.04
C ARG A 33 17.17 -11.46 -19.09
N GLU A 34 16.84 -11.77 -20.34
CA GLU A 34 17.82 -11.94 -21.41
C GLU A 34 18.18 -10.65 -22.15
N LYS A 35 17.25 -9.71 -22.26
CA LYS A 35 17.42 -8.52 -23.10
C LYS A 35 17.66 -7.24 -22.31
N VAL A 36 17.28 -7.18 -21.04
CA VAL A 36 17.33 -5.94 -20.24
C VAL A 36 18.36 -6.05 -19.13
N HIS A 37 19.42 -5.25 -19.26
CA HIS A 37 20.49 -5.11 -18.29
C HIS A 37 20.58 -3.65 -17.83
N PRO A 38 19.77 -3.25 -16.84
CA PRO A 38 19.70 -1.87 -16.40
C PRO A 38 21.06 -1.36 -15.91
N LYS A 39 21.45 -0.17 -16.34
CA LYS A 39 22.66 0.50 -15.89
C LYS A 39 22.32 1.54 -14.82
N LEU A 40 23.19 1.64 -13.83
CA LEU A 40 23.17 2.68 -12.81
C LEU A 40 23.73 3.98 -13.40
N HIS A 41 22.92 4.67 -14.21
CA HIS A 41 23.26 5.99 -14.70
C HIS A 41 22.33 6.98 -13.97
N GLN A 42 22.89 7.95 -13.24
CA GLN A 42 22.15 8.99 -12.50
C GLN A 42 21.44 8.54 -11.20
N MET A 43 21.94 7.52 -10.51
CA MET A 43 21.46 7.24 -9.15
C MET A 43 21.93 8.34 -8.19
N ASP A 44 21.02 8.89 -7.39
CA ASP A 44 21.34 9.79 -6.26
C ASP A 44 22.07 8.98 -5.16
N GLN A 45 23.39 8.87 -5.31
CA GLN A 45 24.27 8.17 -4.37
C GLN A 45 24.19 8.81 -2.97
N ASP A 46 24.01 10.13 -2.92
CA ASP A 46 23.92 10.85 -1.66
C ASP A 46 22.66 10.47 -0.89
N LYS A 47 21.54 10.24 -1.57
CA LYS A 47 20.31 9.78 -0.94
C LYS A 47 20.46 8.41 -0.30
N VAL A 48 21.12 7.48 -1.00
CA VAL A 48 21.43 6.15 -0.46
C VAL A 48 22.36 6.26 0.75
N ALA A 49 23.39 7.11 0.68
CA ALA A 49 24.33 7.33 1.77
C ALA A 49 23.66 7.96 3.00
N ARG A 50 22.77 8.94 2.81
CA ARG A 50 21.97 9.57 3.88
C ARG A 50 21.07 8.55 4.58
N MET A 51 20.29 7.80 3.80
CA MET A 51 19.41 6.75 4.36
C MET A 51 20.21 5.70 5.14
N TYR A 52 21.34 5.23 4.59
CA TYR A 52 22.20 4.27 5.27
C TYR A 52 22.74 4.81 6.60
N SER A 53 23.19 6.06 6.61
CA SER A 53 23.73 6.72 7.80
C SER A 53 22.67 6.87 8.89
N GLU A 54 21.46 7.29 8.52
CA GLU A 54 20.31 7.36 9.43
C GLU A 54 19.96 5.98 9.98
N LEU A 55 19.80 4.98 9.11
CA LEU A 55 19.43 3.62 9.49
C LEU A 55 20.47 2.96 10.38
N ARG A 56 21.76 3.17 10.10
CA ARG A 56 22.86 2.67 10.93
C ARG A 56 22.85 3.33 12.31
N ARG A 57 22.61 4.64 12.39
CA ARG A 57 22.53 5.37 13.66
C ARG A 57 21.37 4.85 14.52
N GLU A 58 20.17 4.76 13.96
CA GLU A 58 18.98 4.26 14.68
C GLU A 58 19.14 2.81 15.13
N SER A 59 19.75 1.98 14.26
CA SER A 59 19.98 0.57 14.56
C SER A 59 20.94 0.38 15.74
N MET A 60 22.03 1.16 15.77
CA MET A 60 23.02 1.13 16.86
C MET A 60 22.45 1.70 18.16
N ALA A 61 21.68 2.79 18.09
CA ALA A 61 21.05 3.40 19.27
C ALA A 61 20.09 2.43 19.97
N THR A 62 19.43 1.57 19.21
CA THR A 62 18.43 0.63 19.75
C THR A 62 19.01 -0.75 20.09
N GLY A 63 20.32 -0.96 19.92
CA GLY A 63 20.96 -2.27 20.16
C GLY A 63 20.47 -3.38 19.23
N SER A 64 19.98 -3.01 18.05
CA SER A 64 19.58 -3.94 16.99
C SER A 64 20.77 -4.40 16.14
N VAL A 65 20.58 -5.43 15.32
CA VAL A 65 21.62 -5.91 14.39
C VAL A 65 21.92 -4.80 13.37
N PRO A 66 23.17 -4.31 13.27
CA PRO A 66 23.53 -3.19 12.39
C PRO A 66 23.27 -3.50 10.93
N ILE A 67 22.84 -2.47 10.18
CA ILE A 67 22.85 -2.53 8.72
C ILE A 67 24.29 -2.61 8.19
N THR A 68 24.53 -3.57 7.30
CA THR A 68 25.84 -3.80 6.67
C THR A 68 25.86 -3.33 5.22
N VAL A 69 27.05 -3.25 4.61
CA VAL A 69 27.22 -2.91 3.19
C VAL A 69 26.48 -3.88 2.27
N ARG A 70 26.34 -5.15 2.67
CA ARG A 70 25.55 -6.16 1.94
C ARG A 70 24.08 -5.75 1.74
N HIS A 71 23.51 -5.00 2.69
CA HIS A 71 22.14 -4.51 2.55
C HIS A 71 22.05 -3.40 1.49
N ILE A 72 23.08 -2.56 1.34
CA ILE A 72 23.16 -1.58 0.24
C ILE A 72 23.26 -2.29 -1.11
N GLU A 73 24.13 -3.29 -1.24
CA GLU A 73 24.24 -4.09 -2.47
C GLU A 73 22.92 -4.77 -2.83
N SER A 74 22.21 -5.29 -1.83
CA SER A 74 20.91 -5.92 -2.02
C SER A 74 19.85 -4.92 -2.47
N MET A 75 19.89 -3.69 -1.92
CA MET A 75 19.03 -2.60 -2.36
C MET A 75 19.30 -2.19 -3.82
N ILE A 76 20.57 -2.11 -4.23
CA ILE A 76 20.93 -1.81 -5.62
C ILE A 76 20.39 -2.90 -6.55
N ARG A 77 20.56 -4.18 -6.18
CA ARG A 77 19.99 -5.31 -6.94
C ARG A 77 18.47 -5.25 -7.05
N LEU A 78 17.77 -4.80 -6.00
CA LEU A 78 16.31 -4.61 -6.02
C LEU A 78 15.91 -3.46 -6.96
N ALA A 79 16.67 -2.36 -6.97
CA ALA A 79 16.41 -1.24 -7.87
C ALA A 79 16.60 -1.64 -9.35
N GLU A 80 17.67 -2.38 -9.65
CA GLU A 80 17.88 -2.95 -11.00
C GLU A 80 16.79 -3.96 -11.37
N ALA A 81 16.35 -4.81 -10.44
CA ALA A 81 15.25 -5.73 -10.68
C ALA A 81 13.94 -4.98 -10.98
N HIS A 82 13.66 -3.88 -10.28
CA HIS A 82 12.49 -3.04 -10.53
C HIS A 82 12.57 -2.33 -11.90
N ALA A 83 13.73 -1.83 -12.29
CA ALA A 83 13.94 -1.27 -13.63
C ALA A 83 13.76 -2.34 -14.72
N ARG A 84 14.29 -3.56 -14.49
CA ARG A 84 14.13 -4.72 -15.40
C ARG A 84 12.67 -5.13 -15.55
N MET A 85 11.87 -5.10 -14.47
CA MET A 85 10.43 -5.36 -14.53
C MET A 85 9.68 -4.35 -15.39
N HIS A 86 10.21 -3.14 -15.58
CA HIS A 86 9.67 -2.11 -16.47
C HIS A 86 10.33 -2.09 -17.85
N LEU A 87 11.19 -3.08 -18.15
CA LEU A 87 12.01 -3.15 -19.37
C LEU A 87 12.87 -1.90 -19.60
N ARG A 88 13.28 -1.20 -18.53
CA ARG A 88 14.10 0.00 -18.61
C ARG A 88 15.58 -0.35 -18.64
N GLU A 89 16.34 0.34 -19.50
CA GLU A 89 17.80 0.22 -19.57
C GLU A 89 18.52 1.04 -18.49
N HIS A 90 17.80 1.91 -17.78
CA HIS A 90 18.36 2.78 -16.74
C HIS A 90 17.51 2.71 -15.47
N VAL A 91 18.20 2.73 -14.33
CA VAL A 91 17.58 2.81 -13.00
C VAL A 91 17.18 4.26 -12.73
N LEU A 92 15.90 4.51 -12.45
CA LEU A 92 15.38 5.82 -12.07
C LEU A 92 15.31 5.98 -10.55
N GLU A 93 15.10 7.22 -10.08
CA GLU A 93 14.92 7.51 -8.65
C GLU A 93 13.72 6.73 -8.05
N GLU A 94 12.68 6.49 -8.85
CA GLU A 94 11.51 5.71 -8.40
C GLU A 94 11.85 4.26 -8.06
N ASP A 95 12.76 3.63 -8.80
CA ASP A 95 13.24 2.27 -8.57
C ASP A 95 13.98 2.20 -7.23
N VAL A 96 14.81 3.20 -6.96
CA VAL A 96 15.57 3.32 -5.71
C VAL A 96 14.62 3.54 -4.53
N ASN A 97 13.63 4.43 -4.67
CA ASN A 97 12.61 4.63 -3.63
C ASN A 97 11.86 3.34 -3.30
N MET A 98 11.51 2.55 -4.32
CA MET A 98 10.86 1.25 -4.13
C MET A 98 11.80 0.26 -3.44
N ALA A 99 13.05 0.18 -3.85
CA ALA A 99 14.05 -0.69 -3.24
C ALA A 99 14.31 -0.35 -1.77
N ILE A 100 14.40 0.95 -1.44
CA ILE A 100 14.53 1.45 -0.06
C ILE A 100 13.33 0.99 0.76
N ARG A 101 12.10 1.18 0.25
CA ARG A 101 10.87 0.76 0.94
C ARG A 101 10.90 -0.74 1.26
N VAL A 102 11.15 -1.59 0.26
CA VAL A 102 11.15 -3.05 0.42
C VAL A 102 12.21 -3.50 1.42
N MET A 103 13.43 -2.95 1.34
CA MET A 103 14.52 -3.26 2.26
C MET A 103 14.19 -2.85 3.69
N LEU A 104 13.67 -1.63 3.88
CA LEU A 104 13.28 -1.13 5.20
C LEU A 104 12.14 -1.94 5.80
N GLU A 105 11.12 -2.25 5.02
CA GLU A 105 9.98 -3.07 5.47
C GLU A 105 10.45 -4.45 5.93
N SER A 106 11.27 -5.13 5.13
CA SER A 106 11.87 -6.40 5.53
C SER A 106 12.74 -6.27 6.78
N PHE A 107 13.55 -5.22 6.89
CA PHE A 107 14.48 -5.07 8.02
C PHE A 107 13.75 -4.73 9.32
N ILE A 108 12.80 -3.79 9.28
CA ILE A 108 12.03 -3.33 10.45
C ILE A 108 11.21 -4.46 11.04
N ASN A 109 10.58 -5.29 10.21
CA ASN A 109 9.77 -6.42 10.65
C ASN A 109 10.58 -7.51 11.37
N THR A 110 11.90 -7.57 11.17
CA THR A 110 12.79 -8.52 11.88
C THR A 110 13.24 -8.00 13.26
N GLN A 111 12.95 -6.75 13.60
CA GLN A 111 13.37 -6.15 14.85
C GLN A 111 12.40 -6.47 16.00
N LYS A 112 12.89 -6.34 17.23
CA LYS A 112 12.05 -6.44 18.44
C LYS A 112 10.89 -5.45 18.35
N TYR A 113 9.71 -5.82 18.83
CA TYR A 113 8.47 -5.05 18.69
C TYR A 113 8.60 -3.56 19.06
N SER A 114 9.24 -3.23 20.20
CA SER A 114 9.45 -1.84 20.63
C SER A 114 10.31 -1.04 19.64
N VAL A 115 11.37 -1.67 19.12
CA VAL A 115 12.30 -1.10 18.14
C VAL A 115 11.60 -0.93 16.80
N MET A 116 10.90 -1.97 16.34
CA MET A 116 10.12 -1.96 15.11
C MET A 116 9.17 -0.75 15.07
N ARG A 117 8.43 -0.48 16.15
CA ARG A 117 7.52 0.67 16.22
C ARG A 117 8.25 2.02 16.12
N THR A 118 9.36 2.17 16.83
CA THR A 118 10.18 3.39 16.76
C THR A 118 10.74 3.60 15.37
N MET A 119 11.32 2.55 14.77
CA MET A 119 11.90 2.60 13.43
C MET A 119 10.83 2.84 12.35
N ALA A 120 9.66 2.21 12.45
CA ALA A 120 8.55 2.45 11.54
C ALA A 120 8.09 3.91 11.56
N LYS A 121 8.10 4.54 12.74
CA LYS A 121 7.80 5.97 12.89
C LYS A 121 8.90 6.85 12.29
N THR A 122 10.17 6.57 12.57
CA THR A 122 11.31 7.34 12.04
C THR A 122 11.40 7.27 10.51
N PHE A 123 11.20 6.09 9.93
CA PHE A 123 11.31 5.85 8.49
C PHE A 123 9.97 5.91 7.74
N GLN A 124 8.92 6.47 8.35
CA GLN A 124 7.56 6.51 7.80
C GLN A 124 7.51 7.07 6.37
N ARG A 125 8.28 8.14 6.11
CA ARG A 125 8.36 8.77 4.78
C ARG A 125 8.74 7.77 3.67
N TYR A 126 9.65 6.85 3.95
CA TYR A 126 10.10 5.85 2.99
C TYR A 126 9.11 4.68 2.88
N LEU A 127 8.53 4.26 4.00
CA LEU A 127 7.59 3.13 4.06
C LEU A 127 6.24 3.43 3.36
N CYS A 128 5.78 4.67 3.38
CA CYS A 128 4.53 5.07 2.75
C CYS A 128 4.65 5.33 1.24
N TYR A 129 5.85 5.25 0.65
CA TYR A 129 6.06 5.54 -0.78
C TYR A 129 5.28 4.58 -1.69
N LYS A 130 4.42 5.13 -2.58
CA LYS A 130 3.55 4.37 -3.52
C LYS A 130 2.79 3.21 -2.84
N LYS A 131 2.43 3.32 -1.56
CA LYS A 131 1.58 2.32 -0.90
C LYS A 131 0.13 2.62 -1.26
N ASP A 132 -0.48 1.73 -2.05
CA ASP A 132 -1.91 1.82 -2.30
C ASP A 132 -2.64 1.32 -1.05
N ASN A 133 -3.29 2.25 -0.35
CA ASN A 133 -4.13 1.94 0.79
C ASN A 133 -5.61 2.16 0.47
N ASN A 134 -5.96 2.46 -0.79
CA ASN A 134 -7.31 2.89 -1.13
C ASN A 134 -8.33 1.78 -0.92
N GLU A 135 -8.02 0.54 -1.30
CA GLU A 135 -8.91 -0.61 -1.06
C GLU A 135 -9.10 -0.90 0.43
N LEU A 136 -8.02 -0.82 1.21
CA LEU A 136 -8.08 -1.03 2.64
C LEU A 136 -8.88 0.07 3.34
N LEU A 137 -8.69 1.33 2.95
CA LEU A 137 -9.47 2.46 3.45
C LEU A 137 -10.95 2.36 3.04
N LEU A 138 -11.24 1.88 1.83
CA LEU A 138 -12.59 1.61 1.39
C LEU A 138 -13.24 0.51 2.24
N PHE A 139 -12.52 -0.57 2.54
CA PHE A 139 -13.02 -1.64 3.40
C PHE A 139 -13.37 -1.11 4.80
N VAL A 140 -12.47 -0.33 5.41
CA VAL A 140 -12.70 0.32 6.71
C VAL A 140 -13.90 1.27 6.66
N LEU A 141 -14.02 2.05 5.59
CA LEU A 141 -15.14 2.97 5.39
C LEU A 141 -16.47 2.20 5.26
N LYS A 142 -16.51 1.12 4.49
CA LYS A 142 -17.70 0.24 4.37
C LYS A 142 -18.08 -0.36 5.72
N GLN A 143 -17.11 -0.74 6.55
CA GLN A 143 -17.39 -1.21 7.91
C GLN A 143 -18.03 -0.11 8.77
N LEU A 144 -17.52 1.13 8.71
CA LEU A 144 -18.11 2.27 9.41
C LEU A 144 -19.53 2.59 8.93
N VAL A 145 -19.80 2.51 7.62
CA VAL A 145 -21.14 2.64 7.06
C VAL A 145 -22.08 1.59 7.65
N GLN A 146 -21.66 0.33 7.68
CA GLN A 146 -22.49 -0.76 8.19
C GLN A 146 -22.80 -0.59 9.69
N GLU A 147 -21.79 -0.18 10.48
CA GLU A 147 -21.96 0.15 11.90
C GLU A 147 -23.00 1.27 12.08
N GLN A 148 -22.95 2.32 11.24
CA GLN A 148 -23.88 3.44 11.30
C GLN A 148 -25.31 3.06 10.87
N ILE A 149 -25.48 2.26 9.80
CA ILE A 149 -26.79 1.77 9.36
C ILE A 149 -27.42 0.90 10.46
N ASN A 150 -26.65 -0.02 11.04
CA ASN A 150 -27.13 -0.88 12.12
C ASN A 150 -27.60 -0.06 13.34
N PHE A 151 -26.88 1.01 13.68
CA PHE A 151 -27.25 1.94 14.75
C PHE A 151 -28.57 2.67 14.43
N MET A 152 -28.70 3.23 13.22
CA MET A 152 -29.89 3.97 12.81
C MET A 152 -31.12 3.06 12.71
N ARG A 153 -30.97 1.85 12.18
CA ARG A 153 -32.04 0.84 12.13
C ARG A 153 -32.50 0.42 13.52
N SER A 154 -31.57 0.21 14.46
CA SER A 154 -31.91 -0.19 15.84
C SER A 154 -32.62 0.92 16.61
N ARG A 155 -32.33 2.19 16.28
CA ARG A 155 -32.89 3.36 16.98
C ARG A 155 -34.19 3.89 16.36
N TYR A 156 -34.30 3.91 15.04
CA TYR A 156 -35.39 4.55 14.31
C TYR A 156 -36.21 3.59 13.44
N GLY A 157 -35.81 2.32 13.30
CA GLY A 157 -36.55 1.29 12.56
C GLY A 157 -36.60 1.48 11.04
N SER A 158 -35.99 2.54 10.51
CA SER A 158 -35.97 2.89 9.08
C SER A 158 -34.54 2.89 8.55
N GLU A 159 -34.36 2.50 7.29
CA GLU A 159 -33.05 2.62 6.62
C GLU A 159 -32.85 4.06 6.14
N PRO A 160 -31.68 4.67 6.41
CA PRO A 160 -31.41 6.04 6.01
C PRO A 160 -31.09 6.13 4.51
N ASP A 161 -31.69 7.10 3.81
CA ASP A 161 -31.36 7.42 2.40
C ASP A 161 -29.94 7.97 2.24
N VAL A 162 -29.39 8.56 3.32
CA VAL A 162 -28.05 9.15 3.35
C VAL A 162 -27.35 8.76 4.65
N VAL A 163 -26.13 8.24 4.54
CA VAL A 163 -25.28 7.92 5.69
C VAL A 163 -24.16 8.94 5.79
N GLU A 164 -24.13 9.69 6.90
CA GLU A 164 -23.06 10.63 7.22
C GLU A 164 -22.07 9.96 8.21
N ILE A 165 -20.79 9.94 7.86
CA ILE A 165 -19.69 9.42 8.69
C ILE A 165 -18.71 10.54 8.99
N SER A 166 -18.27 10.63 10.25
CA SER A 166 -17.24 11.58 10.66
C SER A 166 -15.89 11.23 10.02
N GLU A 167 -15.23 12.21 9.39
CA GLU A 167 -13.86 12.05 8.87
C GLU A 167 -12.88 11.64 9.98
N LYS A 168 -13.12 12.12 11.21
CA LYS A 168 -12.31 11.78 12.38
C LYS A 168 -12.33 10.28 12.68
N ASP A 169 -13.49 9.62 12.56
CA ASP A 169 -13.63 8.20 12.87
C ASP A 169 -12.88 7.34 11.85
N LEU A 170 -12.96 7.73 10.57
CA LEU A 170 -12.16 7.11 9.51
C LEU A 170 -10.66 7.34 9.76
N GLN A 171 -10.27 8.54 10.18
CA GLN A 171 -8.87 8.86 10.48
C GLN A 171 -8.33 8.07 11.69
N GLU A 172 -9.11 7.89 12.74
CA GLU A 172 -8.72 7.07 13.89
C GLU A 172 -8.52 5.60 13.50
N LYS A 173 -9.43 5.01 12.72
CA LYS A 173 -9.26 3.64 12.20
C LYS A 173 -8.08 3.54 11.23
N ALA A 174 -7.85 4.54 10.38
CA ALA A 174 -6.71 4.59 9.46
C ALA A 174 -5.36 4.68 10.21
N HIS A 175 -5.29 5.45 11.29
CA HIS A 175 -4.08 5.56 12.12
C HIS A 175 -3.69 4.22 12.75
N GLN A 176 -4.65 3.39 13.14
CA GLN A 176 -4.38 2.03 13.64
C GLN A 176 -3.72 1.14 12.58
N LEU A 177 -3.99 1.41 11.30
CA LEU A 177 -3.41 0.74 10.14
C LEU A 177 -2.10 1.39 9.66
N ASN A 178 -1.55 2.34 10.41
CA ASN A 178 -0.38 3.15 10.07
C ASN A 178 -0.57 4.00 8.79
N ILE A 179 -1.82 4.34 8.45
CA ILE A 179 -2.15 5.22 7.34
C ILE A 179 -2.40 6.61 7.92
N THR A 180 -1.60 7.58 7.50
CA THR A 180 -1.66 8.96 8.02
C THR A 180 -2.23 9.96 7.02
N ASN A 181 -2.26 9.64 5.73
CA ASN A 181 -2.74 10.54 4.69
C ASN A 181 -3.96 9.93 3.98
N LEU A 182 -5.12 10.55 4.18
CA LEU A 182 -6.39 10.16 3.55
C LEU A 182 -6.68 10.95 2.26
N THR A 183 -5.94 12.02 1.99
CA THR A 183 -6.17 12.90 0.84
C THR A 183 -6.15 12.15 -0.51
N PRO A 184 -5.21 11.21 -0.76
CA PRO A 184 -5.21 10.44 -2.00
C PRO A 184 -6.46 9.56 -2.15
N PHE A 185 -6.98 9.05 -1.03
CA PHE A 185 -8.15 8.19 -1.01
C PHE A 185 -9.42 8.96 -1.38
N PHE A 186 -9.65 10.15 -0.80
CA PHE A 186 -10.81 10.98 -1.15
C PHE A 186 -10.82 11.44 -2.62
N LYS A 187 -9.65 11.53 -3.25
CA LYS A 187 -9.53 11.87 -4.67
C LYS A 187 -9.60 10.67 -5.61
N SER A 188 -9.51 9.45 -5.08
CA SER A 188 -9.47 8.22 -5.87
C SER A 188 -10.80 7.96 -6.59
N ASP A 189 -10.71 7.37 -7.78
CA ASP A 189 -11.91 6.97 -8.53
C ASP A 189 -12.68 5.87 -7.81
N LEU A 190 -11.98 5.04 -7.02
CA LEU A 190 -12.58 4.02 -6.16
C LEU A 190 -13.54 4.60 -5.11
N PHE A 191 -13.22 5.76 -4.54
CA PHE A 191 -14.11 6.43 -3.58
C PHE A 191 -15.40 6.93 -4.26
N LYS A 192 -15.27 7.51 -5.46
CA LYS A 192 -16.39 8.05 -6.23
C LYS A 192 -17.27 6.96 -6.84
N SER A 193 -16.68 5.86 -7.33
CA SER A 193 -17.43 4.74 -7.93
C SER A 193 -18.35 4.04 -6.93
N HIS A 194 -18.04 4.15 -5.63
CA HIS A 194 -18.86 3.65 -4.54
C HIS A 194 -19.84 4.68 -3.96
N HIS A 195 -20.14 5.77 -4.69
CA HIS A 195 -21.10 6.81 -4.31
C HIS A 195 -20.77 7.57 -3.02
N PHE A 196 -19.48 7.59 -2.64
CA PHE A 196 -19.03 8.41 -1.52
C PHE A 196 -18.65 9.83 -1.98
N THR A 197 -19.02 10.81 -1.16
CA THR A 197 -18.63 12.22 -1.32
C THR A 197 -17.95 12.70 -0.05
N HIS A 198 -16.82 13.40 -0.19
CA HIS A 198 -16.10 14.03 0.93
C HIS A 198 -16.47 15.50 1.02
N ASP A 199 -17.03 15.91 2.15
CA ASP A 199 -17.26 17.31 2.49
C ASP A 199 -16.15 17.82 3.43
N ALA A 200 -15.16 18.47 2.83
CA ALA A 200 -14.03 19.05 3.54
C ALA A 200 -14.40 20.22 4.49
N ARG A 201 -15.58 20.84 4.33
CA ARG A 201 -16.02 21.94 5.21
C ARG A 201 -16.65 21.42 6.48
N ARG A 202 -17.41 20.32 6.37
CA ARG A 202 -18.10 19.69 7.50
C ARG A 202 -17.29 18.56 8.15
N HIS A 203 -16.16 18.16 7.55
CA HIS A 203 -15.38 16.98 7.96
C HIS A 203 -16.21 15.70 7.98
N LEU A 204 -17.03 15.51 6.93
CA LEU A 204 -17.93 14.37 6.78
C LEU A 204 -17.66 13.61 5.48
N VAL A 205 -17.81 12.30 5.56
CA VAL A 205 -17.91 11.40 4.41
C VAL A 205 -19.37 11.00 4.28
N ILE A 206 -19.97 11.30 3.14
CA ILE A 206 -21.39 11.09 2.86
C ILE A 206 -21.51 9.95 1.86
N LEU A 207 -22.35 8.97 2.18
CA LEU A 207 -22.80 7.95 1.24
C LEU A 207 -24.25 8.24 0.87
N SER A 208 -24.50 8.43 -0.42
CA SER A 208 -25.84 8.47 -1.01
C SER A 208 -26.13 7.15 -1.70
N PHE A 209 -27.30 6.56 -1.43
CA PHE A 209 -27.77 5.36 -2.12
C PHE A 209 -28.42 5.66 -3.48
#